data_AF-A0A914LX00-F1
#
_entry.id   AF-A0A914LX00-F1
#
_cell.length_a   1.000
_cell.length_b   1.000
_cell.length_c   1.000
_cell.angle_alpha   90.00
_cell.angle_beta   90.00
_cell.angle_gamma   90.00
#
_symmetry.space_group_name_H-M   'P 1'
#
loop_
_entity.id
_entity.type
_entity.pdbx_description
1 polymer ?
#
loop_
_entity_poly.entity_id
_entity_poly.type
_entity_poly.pdbx_seq_one_letter_code
_entity_poly.pdbx_strand_id
1 'polypeptide(L)'
;MEHTMENSLQFVLNNLSSQAFRSSLRLYQDIIEKYKDILFGIITSGGDNFKEVGFAFVNSSVNVVDFMNVAMLYEHIVDYIATSKDCSKIVDVSKLSFRSSKSLQLIENAEKVEIKQLDRGVEYTRYQLANIYYPKQRFSFSTSEGTRVVAASVRIRKIKE
;
A
#
# COMPACT_ATOMS: atom_id res chain seq x y z
N MET A 1 12.07 21.05 10.09
CA MET A 1 10.79 20.37 9.77
C MET A 1 11.03 18.94 9.29
N GLU A 2 12.04 18.68 8.46
CA GLU A 2 12.34 17.35 7.91
C GLU A 2 12.66 16.28 8.95
N HIS A 3 13.59 16.52 9.88
CA HIS A 3 13.90 15.59 10.98
C HIS A 3 12.69 15.26 11.84
N THR A 4 11.67 16.12 11.89
CA THR A 4 10.48 15.90 12.72
C THR A 4 9.60 14.79 12.16
N MET A 5 9.46 14.67 10.84
CA MET A 5 8.59 13.65 10.24
C MET A 5 9.23 12.26 10.23
N GLU A 6 10.51 12.18 9.90
CA GLU A 6 11.30 10.94 9.99
C GLU A 6 11.26 10.39 11.43
N ASN A 7 11.60 11.23 12.40
CA ASN A 7 11.56 10.86 13.82
C ASN A 7 10.15 10.47 14.26
N SER A 8 9.10 11.11 13.74
CA SER A 8 7.72 10.75 14.05
C SER A 8 7.33 9.38 13.49
N LEU A 9 7.69 9.08 12.25
CA LEU A 9 7.40 7.77 11.64
C LEU A 9 8.21 6.65 12.31
N GLN A 10 9.48 6.90 12.63
CA GLN A 10 10.30 5.96 13.36
C GLN A 10 9.80 5.76 14.79
N PHE A 11 9.33 6.83 15.44
CA PHE A 11 8.70 6.75 16.75
C PHE A 11 7.43 5.90 16.70
N VAL A 12 6.57 6.10 15.69
CA VAL A 12 5.37 5.28 15.45
C VAL A 12 5.74 3.81 15.31
N LEU A 13 6.72 3.50 14.45
CA LEU A 13 7.21 2.14 14.23
C LEU A 13 7.67 1.45 15.52
N ASN A 14 8.41 2.18 16.34
CA ASN A 14 9.09 1.59 17.50
C ASN A 14 8.27 1.62 18.79
N ASN A 15 7.27 2.51 18.91
CA ASN A 15 6.63 2.81 20.19
C ASN A 15 5.10 2.80 20.16
N LEU A 16 4.44 2.72 19.00
CA LEU A 16 2.98 2.68 18.93
C LEU A 16 2.47 1.29 18.59
N SER A 17 1.49 0.83 19.37
CA SER A 17 0.67 -0.35 19.06
C SER A 17 -0.78 0.09 19.01
N SER A 18 -1.46 -0.20 17.89
CA SER A 18 -2.87 0.15 17.71
C SER A 18 -3.52 -0.78 16.70
N GLN A 19 -4.85 -0.96 16.77
CA GLN A 19 -5.56 -1.77 15.76
C GLN A 19 -5.39 -1.21 14.35
N ALA A 20 -5.33 0.12 14.21
CA ALA A 20 -5.21 0.79 12.92
C ALA A 20 -4.35 2.04 13.01
N PHE A 21 -3.39 2.17 12.11
CA PHE A 21 -2.61 3.38 11.89
C PHE A 21 -3.02 4.04 10.57
N ARG A 22 -3.38 5.32 10.61
CA ARG A 22 -3.75 6.09 9.42
C ARG A 22 -2.95 7.38 9.39
N SER A 23 -2.23 7.58 8.30
CA SER A 23 -1.48 8.80 8.05
C SER A 23 -1.93 9.45 6.75
N SER A 24 -2.24 10.75 6.85
CA SER A 24 -2.44 11.60 5.69
C SER A 24 -1.16 12.34 5.43
N LEU A 25 -0.37 11.84 4.48
CA LEU A 25 0.87 12.46 4.06
C LEU A 25 0.51 13.49 2.97
N ARG A 26 0.56 14.77 3.35
CA ARG A 26 0.57 15.85 2.37
C ARG A 26 1.94 15.80 1.69
N LEU A 27 1.94 15.32 0.47
CA LEU A 27 3.19 15.10 -0.25
C LEU A 27 3.60 16.37 -0.97
N TYR A 28 4.79 16.84 -0.64
CA TYR A 28 5.69 17.40 -1.64
C TYR A 28 6.39 16.22 -2.33
N GLN A 29 6.72 16.38 -3.61
CA GLN A 29 7.25 15.37 -4.53
C GLN A 29 8.37 14.49 -3.91
N ASP A 30 9.21 15.08 -3.06
CA ASP A 30 10.42 14.47 -2.49
C ASP A 30 10.16 13.56 -1.28
N ILE A 31 8.93 13.56 -0.73
CA ILE A 31 8.63 12.90 0.56
C ILE A 31 8.50 11.38 0.41
N ILE A 32 7.84 10.86 -0.64
CA ILE A 32 7.77 9.39 -0.82
C ILE A 32 9.17 8.85 -1.08
N GLU A 33 9.92 9.48 -1.99
CA GLU A 33 11.28 9.02 -2.31
C GLU A 33 12.17 8.99 -1.07
N LYS A 34 12.09 10.03 -0.24
CA LYS A 34 12.85 10.15 1.01
C LYS A 34 12.45 9.14 2.08
N TYR A 35 11.15 8.84 2.24
CA TYR A 35 10.66 8.00 3.33
C TYR A 35 10.17 6.61 2.88
N LYS A 36 10.42 6.21 1.63
CA LYS A 36 9.94 4.94 1.07
C LYS A 36 10.32 3.74 1.93
N ASP A 37 11.54 3.72 2.46
CA ASP A 37 12.05 2.60 3.25
C ASP A 37 11.34 2.48 4.60
N ILE A 38 11.01 3.63 5.21
CA ILE A 38 10.24 3.69 6.46
C ILE A 38 8.79 3.27 6.22
N LEU A 39 8.15 3.78 5.16
CA LEU A 39 6.78 3.43 4.78
C LEU A 39 6.66 1.93 4.44
N PHE A 40 7.65 1.42 3.71
CA PHE A 40 7.79 0.00 3.42
C PHE A 40 7.94 -0.82 4.70
N GLY A 41 8.82 -0.40 5.61
CA GLY A 41 9.02 -1.05 6.92
C GLY A 41 7.75 -1.10 7.77
N ILE A 42 6.94 -0.02 7.78
CA ILE A 42 5.64 -0.02 8.47
C ILE A 42 4.73 -1.12 7.91
N ILE A 43 4.71 -1.32 6.59
CA ILE A 43 3.84 -2.31 5.95
C ILE A 43 4.36 -3.73 6.14
N THR A 44 5.67 -3.95 6.00
CA THR A 44 6.25 -5.31 5.95
C THR A 44 6.65 -5.84 7.32
N SER A 45 6.92 -4.98 8.29
CA SER A 45 7.38 -5.35 9.63
C SER A 45 6.48 -4.84 10.77
N GLY A 46 5.50 -4.00 10.47
CA GLY A 46 4.62 -3.40 11.48
C GLY A 46 3.45 -4.27 11.94
N GLY A 47 3.33 -5.51 11.48
CA GLY A 47 2.18 -6.39 11.78
C GLY A 47 2.02 -6.74 13.26
N ASP A 48 3.10 -6.68 14.05
CA ASP A 48 3.05 -6.85 15.51
C ASP A 48 2.42 -5.61 16.20
N ASN A 49 2.52 -4.45 15.56
CA ASN A 49 2.09 -3.16 16.08
C ASN A 49 0.74 -2.71 15.51
N PHE A 50 0.42 -3.11 14.27
CA PHE A 50 -0.73 -2.65 13.52
C PHE A 50 -1.41 -3.79 12.77
N LYS A 51 -2.74 -3.91 12.89
CA LYS A 51 -3.53 -4.79 12.01
C LYS A 51 -3.88 -4.11 10.69
N GLU A 52 -4.13 -2.81 10.73
CA GLU A 52 -4.44 -2.00 9.55
C GLU A 52 -3.49 -0.80 9.44
N VAL A 53 -2.98 -0.55 8.24
CA VAL A 53 -2.21 0.66 7.90
C VAL A 53 -2.82 1.35 6.69
N GLY A 54 -3.00 2.66 6.76
CA GLY A 54 -3.48 3.48 5.66
C GLY A 54 -2.60 4.71 5.42
N PHE A 55 -2.12 4.86 4.19
CA PHE A 55 -1.44 6.06 3.72
C PHE A 55 -2.29 6.77 2.67
N ALA A 56 -2.68 8.01 2.97
CA ALA A 56 -3.34 8.90 2.02
C ALA A 56 -2.32 9.92 1.52
N PHE A 57 -2.00 9.83 0.24
CA PHE A 57 -1.10 10.73 -0.47
C PHE A 57 -1.94 11.83 -1.12
N VAL A 58 -1.99 12.99 -0.46
CA VAL A 58 -2.84 14.10 -0.87
C VAL A 58 -1.98 15.21 -1.45
N ASN A 59 -2.00 15.35 -2.77
CA ASN A 59 -1.48 16.54 -3.47
C ASN A 59 -2.65 17.39 -4.00
N SER A 60 -2.50 18.71 -3.94
CA SER A 60 -3.39 19.68 -4.59
C SER A 60 -3.27 19.63 -6.12
N SER A 61 -2.13 19.20 -6.64
CA SER A 61 -1.81 19.17 -8.06
C SER A 61 -1.70 17.74 -8.57
N VAL A 62 -2.37 17.43 -9.69
CA VAL A 62 -2.32 16.10 -10.32
C VAL A 62 -1.04 16.01 -11.15
N ASN A 63 0.08 15.61 -10.54
CA ASN A 63 1.36 15.46 -11.25
C ASN A 63 1.74 13.98 -11.42
N VAL A 64 2.26 13.63 -12.61
CA VAL A 64 2.66 12.27 -13.00
C VAL A 64 3.69 11.64 -12.05
N VAL A 65 4.53 12.47 -11.42
CA VAL A 65 5.61 12.01 -10.53
C VAL A 65 5.09 11.40 -9.22
N ASP A 66 3.97 11.89 -8.69
CA ASP A 66 3.38 11.32 -7.47
C ASP A 66 2.88 9.88 -7.72
N PHE A 67 2.38 9.61 -8.92
CA PHE A 67 1.99 8.26 -9.32
C PHE A 67 3.21 7.33 -9.38
N MET A 68 4.32 7.77 -9.96
CA MET A 68 5.54 6.96 -10.08
C MET A 68 6.07 6.55 -8.71
N ASN A 69 6.13 7.47 -7.75
CA ASN A 69 6.67 7.18 -6.43
C ASN A 69 5.78 6.20 -5.64
N VAL A 70 4.45 6.31 -5.75
CA VAL A 70 3.54 5.32 -5.14
C VAL A 70 3.62 3.98 -5.87
N ALA A 71 3.79 3.99 -7.20
CA ALA A 71 4.00 2.78 -7.99
C ALA A 71 5.25 2.02 -7.54
N MET A 72 6.37 2.72 -7.32
CA MET A 72 7.61 2.10 -6.84
C MET A 72 7.45 1.49 -5.45
N LEU A 73 6.83 2.21 -4.50
CA LEU A 73 6.54 1.64 -3.17
C LEU A 73 5.64 0.41 -3.28
N TYR A 74 4.64 0.46 -4.17
CA TYR A 74 3.75 -0.65 -4.43
C TYR A 74 4.48 -1.88 -4.99
N GLU A 75 5.31 -1.71 -6.01
CA GLU A 75 6.13 -2.75 -6.62
C GLU A 75 7.05 -3.40 -5.59
N HIS A 76 7.72 -2.61 -4.75
CA HIS A 76 8.56 -3.14 -3.67
C HIS A 76 7.78 -4.02 -2.68
N ILE A 77 6.54 -3.64 -2.33
CA ILE A 77 5.70 -4.44 -1.44
C ILE A 77 5.27 -5.75 -2.11
N VAL A 78 4.92 -5.70 -3.40
CA VAL A 78 4.56 -6.88 -4.19
C VAL A 78 5.73 -7.85 -4.27
N ASP A 79 6.92 -7.37 -4.62
CA ASP A 79 8.13 -8.18 -4.73
C ASP A 79 8.50 -8.80 -3.38
N TYR A 80 8.42 -8.03 -2.30
CA TYR A 80 8.64 -8.54 -0.95
C TYR A 80 7.63 -9.64 -0.58
N ILE A 81 6.35 -9.44 -0.86
CA ILE A 81 5.32 -10.46 -0.60
C ILE A 81 5.58 -11.72 -1.44
N ALA A 82 6.00 -11.58 -2.69
CA ALA A 82 6.28 -12.71 -3.56
C ALA A 82 7.49 -13.53 -3.08
N THR A 83 8.54 -12.85 -2.59
CA THR A 83 9.88 -13.45 -2.40
C THR A 83 10.36 -13.51 -0.95
N SER A 84 9.65 -12.96 0.04
CA SER A 84 10.10 -13.04 1.43
C SER A 84 9.95 -14.46 1.97
N LYS A 85 10.94 -14.90 2.76
CA LYS A 85 10.87 -16.14 3.55
C LYS A 85 10.14 -15.96 4.88
N ASP A 86 9.79 -14.72 5.23
CA ASP A 86 9.01 -14.43 6.42
C ASP A 86 8.02 -13.32 6.10
N CYS A 87 6.75 -13.69 6.01
CA CYS A 87 5.64 -12.77 5.79
C CYS A 87 4.76 -12.64 7.05
N SER A 88 5.19 -13.18 8.19
CA SER A 88 4.42 -13.20 9.44
C SER A 88 4.18 -11.78 9.95
N LYS A 89 5.19 -10.90 9.84
CA LYS A 89 5.17 -9.51 10.32
C LYS A 89 4.56 -8.49 9.37
N ILE A 90 4.10 -8.92 8.19
CA ILE A 90 3.40 -8.00 7.27
C ILE A 90 2.08 -7.56 7.91
N VAL A 91 1.70 -6.31 7.74
CA VAL A 91 0.41 -5.79 8.22
C VAL A 91 -0.75 -6.50 7.50
N ASP A 92 -1.76 -6.95 8.26
CA ASP A 92 -2.90 -7.71 7.73
C ASP A 92 -3.66 -6.97 6.63
N VAL A 93 -3.83 -5.65 6.78
CA VAL A 93 -4.50 -4.78 5.82
C VAL A 93 -3.69 -3.50 5.58
N SER A 94 -3.25 -3.28 4.35
CA SER A 94 -2.60 -2.02 3.96
C SER A 94 -3.40 -1.30 2.87
N LYS A 95 -3.51 0.03 2.96
CA LYS A 95 -4.18 0.88 1.96
C LYS A 95 -3.27 2.03 1.53
N LEU A 96 -2.99 2.12 0.24
CA LEU A 96 -2.32 3.26 -0.38
C LEU A 96 -3.35 4.03 -1.22
N SER A 97 -3.57 5.31 -0.94
CA SER A 97 -4.54 6.14 -1.67
C SER A 97 -3.85 7.33 -2.30
N PHE A 98 -4.09 7.59 -3.58
CA PHE A 98 -3.41 8.65 -4.33
C PHE A 98 -4.33 9.27 -5.40
N ARG A 99 -3.98 10.46 -5.86
CA ARG A 99 -4.68 11.14 -6.96
C ARG A 99 -3.95 10.86 -8.28
N SER A 100 -4.36 9.82 -9.00
CA SER A 100 -3.95 9.53 -10.38
C SER A 100 -5.14 9.08 -11.23
N SER A 101 -5.14 9.40 -12.53
CA SER A 101 -6.06 8.81 -13.51
C SER A 101 -5.63 7.42 -13.99
N LYS A 102 -4.46 6.93 -13.55
CA LYS A 102 -3.95 5.60 -13.88
C LYS A 102 -4.12 4.65 -12.69
N SER A 103 -4.64 3.46 -12.95
CA SER A 103 -4.59 2.35 -12.00
C SER A 103 -3.20 1.72 -11.97
N LEU A 104 -2.81 1.23 -10.79
CA LEU A 104 -1.70 0.30 -10.67
C LEU A 104 -2.19 -1.08 -11.10
N GLN A 105 -1.42 -1.74 -11.97
CA GLN A 105 -1.67 -3.14 -12.34
C GLN A 105 -0.64 -4.01 -11.64
N LEU A 106 -0.99 -5.28 -11.40
CA LEU A 106 -0.02 -6.27 -10.96
C LEU A 106 0.74 -6.86 -12.14
N ILE A 107 2.01 -7.16 -11.90
CA ILE A 107 2.92 -7.88 -12.80
C ILE A 107 2.39 -9.28 -13.16
N GLU A 108 2.89 -9.84 -14.27
CA GLU A 108 2.42 -11.07 -14.96
C GLU A 108 2.22 -12.30 -14.06
N ASN A 109 2.88 -12.36 -12.91
CA ASN A 109 2.85 -13.51 -12.00
C ASN A 109 1.67 -13.50 -11.01
N ALA A 110 0.85 -12.45 -10.97
CA ALA A 110 -0.34 -12.40 -10.13
C ALA A 110 -1.55 -13.00 -10.86
N GLU A 111 -2.28 -13.89 -10.18
CA GLU A 111 -3.53 -14.40 -10.71
C GLU A 111 -4.59 -13.30 -10.67
N LYS A 112 -5.11 -12.92 -11.84
CA LYS A 112 -6.27 -12.03 -11.94
C LYS A 112 -7.52 -12.81 -11.52
N VAL A 113 -8.11 -12.42 -10.40
CA VAL A 113 -9.21 -13.19 -9.78
C VAL A 113 -10.58 -12.59 -10.09
N GLU A 114 -10.69 -11.26 -10.22
CA GLU A 114 -12.00 -10.62 -10.41
C GLU A 114 -11.90 -9.21 -11.00
N ILE A 115 -12.88 -8.86 -11.84
CA ILE A 115 -13.22 -7.47 -12.16
C ILE A 115 -14.66 -7.26 -11.69
N LYS A 116 -14.90 -6.28 -10.82
CA LYS A 116 -16.24 -5.95 -10.35
C LYS A 116 -16.48 -4.45 -10.44
N GLN A 117 -17.59 -4.07 -11.07
CA GLN A 117 -18.21 -2.76 -10.88
C GLN A 117 -18.87 -2.73 -9.51
N LEU A 118 -18.53 -1.74 -8.69
CA LEU A 118 -19.30 -1.43 -7.48
C LEU A 118 -20.38 -0.40 -7.80
N ASP A 119 -21.40 -0.40 -6.95
CA ASP A 119 -22.43 0.63 -6.93
C ASP A 119 -21.78 2.02 -6.71
N ARG A 120 -22.25 3.03 -7.45
CA ARG A 120 -21.65 4.39 -7.64
C ARG A 120 -20.50 4.53 -8.67
N GLY A 121 -20.31 3.55 -9.55
CA GLY A 121 -19.46 3.72 -10.75
C GLY A 121 -17.94 3.64 -10.49
N VAL A 122 -17.54 2.98 -9.41
CA VAL A 122 -16.12 2.69 -9.11
C VAL A 122 -15.83 1.28 -9.56
N GLU A 123 -14.96 1.12 -10.55
CA GLU A 123 -14.47 -0.19 -10.97
C GLU A 123 -13.29 -0.59 -10.09
N TYR A 124 -13.28 -1.85 -9.65
CA TYR A 124 -12.10 -2.42 -9.03
C TYR A 124 -11.65 -3.70 -9.73
N THR A 125 -10.34 -3.84 -9.85
CA THR A 125 -9.70 -5.09 -10.25
C THR A 125 -9.08 -5.72 -9.02
N ARG A 126 -9.37 -7.00 -8.79
CA ARG A 126 -8.77 -7.79 -7.72
C ARG A 126 -7.88 -8.88 -8.29
N TYR A 127 -6.71 -8.96 -7.69
CA TYR A 127 -5.70 -9.96 -7.96
C TYR A 127 -5.39 -10.73 -6.68
N GLN A 128 -4.80 -11.90 -6.85
CA GLN A 128 -4.18 -12.65 -5.76
C GLN A 128 -2.74 -13.00 -6.12
N LEU A 129 -1.88 -12.94 -5.11
CA LEU A 129 -0.49 -13.34 -5.19
C LEU A 129 -0.22 -14.37 -4.11
N ALA A 130 0.41 -15.47 -4.50
CA ALA A 130 0.96 -16.44 -3.57
C ALA A 130 2.45 -16.14 -3.35
N ASN A 131 2.93 -16.36 -2.14
CA ASN A 131 4.36 -16.32 -1.85
C ASN A 131 5.04 -17.59 -2.43
N ILE A 132 6.22 -17.44 -3.05
CA ILE A 132 6.90 -18.57 -3.71
C ILE A 132 7.39 -19.64 -2.71
N TYR A 133 7.69 -19.25 -1.47
CA TYR A 133 8.15 -20.14 -0.41
C TYR A 133 6.98 -20.71 0.42
N TYR A 134 5.87 -19.98 0.51
CA TYR A 134 4.66 -20.39 1.24
C TYR A 134 3.40 -20.24 0.38
N PRO A 135 3.14 -21.16 -0.58
CA PRO A 135 2.04 -21.02 -1.54
C PRO A 135 0.64 -20.95 -0.91
N LYS A 136 0.48 -21.47 0.32
CA LYS A 136 -0.76 -21.34 1.11
C LYS A 136 -0.98 -19.93 1.65
N GLN A 137 0.09 -19.17 1.85
CA GLN A 137 -0.01 -17.78 2.28
C GLN A 137 -0.30 -16.91 1.06
N ARG A 138 -1.56 -16.49 0.93
CA ARG A 138 -2.03 -15.68 -0.20
C ARG A 138 -2.33 -14.26 0.23
N PHE A 139 -2.14 -13.33 -0.71
CA PHE A 139 -2.42 -11.92 -0.53
C PHE A 139 -3.39 -11.45 -1.61
N SER A 140 -4.41 -10.71 -1.21
CA SER A 140 -5.32 -10.03 -2.13
C SER A 140 -4.88 -8.60 -2.35
N PHE A 141 -4.83 -8.21 -3.61
CA PHE A 141 -4.58 -6.86 -4.05
C PHE A 141 -5.82 -6.35 -4.78
N SER A 142 -6.35 -5.21 -4.37
CA SER A 142 -7.48 -4.59 -5.06
C SER A 142 -7.10 -3.19 -5.48
N THR A 143 -7.19 -2.89 -6.77
CA THR A 143 -7.00 -1.56 -7.33
C THR A 143 -8.37 -1.00 -7.70
N SER A 144 -8.63 0.25 -7.36
CA SER A 144 -9.91 0.91 -7.64
C SER A 144 -9.69 2.21 -8.41
N GLU A 145 -10.48 2.47 -9.44
CA GLU A 145 -10.52 3.76 -10.14
C GLU A 145 -11.76 4.54 -9.70
N GLY A 146 -11.55 5.69 -9.06
CA GLY A 146 -12.63 6.48 -8.47
C GLY A 146 -12.82 7.83 -9.14
N THR A 147 -14.03 8.39 -9.07
CA THR A 147 -14.31 9.76 -9.54
C THR A 147 -14.02 10.81 -8.44
N ARG A 148 -13.26 11.84 -8.83
CA ARG A 148 -13.00 13.16 -8.19
C ARG A 148 -12.38 13.27 -6.77
N VAL A 149 -12.50 12.32 -5.84
CA VAL A 149 -11.96 12.51 -4.45
C VAL A 149 -10.83 11.54 -4.08
N VAL A 150 -10.89 10.29 -4.57
CA VAL A 150 -9.80 9.30 -4.51
C VAL A 150 -9.69 8.73 -5.91
N ALA A 151 -8.67 9.15 -6.67
CA ALA A 151 -8.62 8.80 -8.08
C ALA A 151 -8.09 7.36 -8.28
N ALA A 152 -7.19 6.89 -7.40
CA ALA A 152 -6.86 5.48 -7.30
C ALA A 152 -6.49 5.05 -5.87
N SER A 153 -6.73 3.78 -5.54
CA SER A 153 -6.23 3.19 -4.31
C SER A 153 -5.83 1.74 -4.52
N VAL A 154 -4.85 1.28 -3.74
CA VAL A 154 -4.50 -0.13 -3.65
C VAL A 154 -4.71 -0.61 -2.23
N ARG A 155 -5.40 -1.75 -2.11
CA ARG A 155 -5.57 -2.46 -0.85
C ARG A 155 -4.86 -3.80 -0.92
N ILE A 156 -4.01 -4.06 0.07
CA ILE A 156 -3.28 -5.32 0.26
C ILE A 156 -3.87 -6.01 1.49
N ARG A 157 -4.19 -7.30 1.38
CA ARG A 157 -4.78 -8.08 2.48
C ARG A 157 -4.21 -9.48 2.56
N LYS A 158 -3.78 -9.92 3.74
CA LYS A 158 -3.51 -11.34 4.04
C LYS A 158 -4.80 -12.16 3.98
N ILE A 159 -4.79 -13.26 3.26
CA ILE A 159 -5.89 -14.23 3.23
C ILE A 159 -5.63 -15.24 4.36
N LYS A 160 -6.54 -15.33 5.32
CA LYS A 160 -6.48 -16.32 6.40
C LYS A 160 -7.27 -17.55 5.93
N GLU A 161 -6.61 -18.72 5.94
CA GLU A 161 -7.24 -20.03 5.74
C GLU A 161 -8.14 -20.39 6.93
#